data_AF-A0A976H5J7-F1
#
_entry.id   AF-A0A976H5J7-F1
#
_cell.length_a   1.000
_cell.length_b   1.000
_cell.length_c   1.000
_cell.angle_alpha   90.00
_cell.angle_beta   90.00
_cell.angle_gamma   90.00
#
_symmetry.space_group_name_H-M   'P 1'
#
loop_
_entity.id
_entity.type
_entity.pdbx_description
1 polymer ?
#
loop_
_entity_poly.entity_id
_entity_poly.type
_entity_poly.pdbx_seq_one_letter_code
_entity_poly.pdbx_strand_id
1 'polypeptide(L)'
;MSVLKIYSKQDLLSLVRIRRFETKLGERLQVLADSHAVQASLAQSKARFVVLGIPEDLGVKANGGEGGADSAWMPFLQAFVNIQSNDFLVGEDVLVLGHFDFSALAQLVEENAHQAEEKLEAYRHAVNTIDDAVEQVVQWIVEAGKFPIVIGGGHNNAYPCIKGAAKGLYKAGKIPFAKINAINLDAHTDYRPMEGRHSGNAFTYAEADGYLEKYCAIGVHENYIPQSVWMEMVNNPFVDCVTYEDIFLHEKRSFLQAVAHATGFVGENYCGIELDLDGIEHTLSSAETPVGITPLQARQYLNFAAADSRPAYLLLAEGATQLRSGKSDTQTGKLLAYLVSDFIKAMGMY
;
A
#
# COMPACT_ATOMS: atom_id res chain seq x y z
N MET A 1 -22.41 9.41 5.11
CA MET A 1 -21.93 8.55 6.21
C MET A 1 -20.42 8.46 6.10
N SER A 2 -19.67 8.51 7.21
CA SER A 2 -18.21 8.35 7.14
C SER A 2 -17.87 6.95 6.64
N VAL A 3 -17.16 6.84 5.52
CA VAL A 3 -16.65 5.56 5.00
C VAL A 3 -15.49 5.02 5.86
N LEU A 4 -14.87 5.85 6.70
CA LEU A 4 -13.83 5.41 7.64
C LEU A 4 -14.48 4.84 8.92
N LYS A 5 -14.25 3.55 9.17
CA LYS A 5 -14.56 2.86 10.42
C LYS A 5 -13.35 2.90 11.35
N ILE A 6 -13.47 3.67 12.43
CA ILE A 6 -12.41 3.84 13.43
C ILE A 6 -12.52 2.75 14.51
N TYR A 7 -11.40 2.16 14.88
CA TYR A 7 -11.37 1.11 15.91
C TYR A 7 -11.17 1.65 17.32
N SER A 8 -11.87 1.02 18.25
CA SER A 8 -11.65 1.15 19.69
C SER A 8 -10.65 0.11 20.19
N LYS A 9 -10.20 0.28 21.44
CA LYS A 9 -9.35 -0.72 22.09
C LYS A 9 -10.07 -2.07 22.23
N GLN A 10 -11.38 -2.05 22.42
CA GLN A 10 -12.18 -3.27 22.54
C GLN A 10 -12.20 -4.06 21.22
N ASP A 11 -12.31 -3.37 20.08
CA ASP A 11 -12.28 -4.01 18.76
C ASP A 11 -10.95 -4.76 18.56
N LEU A 12 -9.82 -4.12 18.86
CA LEU A 12 -8.50 -4.76 18.75
C LEU A 12 -8.36 -5.95 19.71
N LEU A 13 -8.72 -5.77 20.99
CA LEU A 13 -8.58 -6.83 22.00
C LEU A 13 -9.46 -8.05 21.70
N SER A 14 -10.58 -7.88 21.00
CA SER A 14 -11.44 -8.99 20.55
C SER A 14 -10.74 -9.96 19.58
N LEU A 15 -9.69 -9.48 18.89
CA LEU A 15 -8.89 -10.26 17.94
C LEU A 15 -7.63 -10.86 18.58
N VAL A 16 -7.28 -10.45 19.80
CA VAL A 16 -6.07 -10.88 20.51
C VAL A 16 -6.29 -12.22 21.20
N ARG A 17 -5.41 -13.19 20.90
CA ARG A 17 -5.35 -14.48 21.57
C ARG A 17 -4.42 -14.38 22.78
N ILE A 18 -4.97 -13.94 23.90
CA ILE A 18 -4.24 -13.77 25.16
C ILE A 18 -3.72 -15.13 25.64
N ARG A 19 -2.44 -15.17 26.02
CA ARG A 19 -1.80 -16.36 26.59
C ARG A 19 -0.94 -15.96 27.77
N ARG A 20 -1.03 -16.74 28.85
CA ARG A 20 -0.26 -16.49 30.08
C ARG A 20 1.24 -16.46 29.78
N PHE A 21 1.95 -15.50 30.37
CA PHE A 21 3.39 -15.26 30.20
C PHE A 21 3.82 -14.74 28.81
N GLU A 22 2.87 -14.32 27.98
CA GLU A 22 3.13 -13.63 26.71
C GLU A 22 2.56 -12.21 26.76
N THR A 23 3.07 -11.31 25.91
CA THR A 23 2.43 -10.02 25.63
C THR A 23 2.31 -9.89 24.13
N LYS A 24 1.08 -9.88 23.64
CA LYS A 24 0.76 -9.71 22.23
C LYS A 24 0.82 -8.24 21.84
N LEU A 25 1.13 -7.98 20.58
CA LEU A 25 1.22 -6.64 20.03
C LEU A 25 -0.09 -5.87 20.26
N GLY A 26 -1.25 -6.50 19.98
CA GLY A 26 -2.58 -5.91 20.14
C GLY A 26 -2.91 -5.43 21.57
N GLU A 27 -2.29 -6.03 22.58
CA GLU A 27 -2.43 -5.56 23.97
C GLU A 27 -1.80 -4.17 24.15
N ARG A 28 -0.77 -3.85 23.37
CA ARG A 28 0.05 -2.63 23.49
C ARG A 28 -0.25 -1.58 22.40
N LEU A 29 -0.91 -1.97 21.30
CA LEU A 29 -1.32 -1.05 20.23
C LEU A 29 -2.17 0.11 20.76
N GLN A 30 -1.92 1.31 20.22
CA GLN A 30 -2.72 2.50 20.46
C GLN A 30 -3.95 2.54 19.54
N VAL A 31 -4.96 3.31 19.96
CA VAL A 31 -6.12 3.72 19.16
C VAL A 31 -6.31 5.23 19.36
N LEU A 32 -7.17 5.88 18.56
CA LEU A 32 -7.48 7.29 18.77
C LEU A 32 -8.11 7.52 20.15
N ALA A 33 -7.76 8.63 20.81
CA ALA A 33 -8.35 9.04 22.07
C ALA A 33 -9.83 9.45 21.92
N ASP A 34 -10.15 10.12 20.81
CA ASP A 34 -11.50 10.49 20.41
C ASP A 34 -11.70 10.22 18.90
N SER A 35 -12.61 9.31 18.58
CA SER A 35 -12.98 8.93 17.21
C SER A 35 -13.75 10.01 16.45
N HIS A 36 -14.33 10.99 17.15
CA HIS A 36 -15.02 12.11 16.52
C HIS A 36 -14.09 13.28 16.17
N ALA A 37 -12.88 13.29 16.74
CA ALA A 37 -11.87 14.34 16.54
C ALA A 37 -10.57 13.77 15.95
N VAL A 38 -10.66 13.09 14.80
CA VAL A 38 -9.57 12.33 14.17
C VAL A 38 -8.25 13.11 14.10
N GLN A 39 -8.24 14.30 13.49
CA GLN A 39 -7.03 15.11 13.32
C GLN A 39 -6.39 15.49 14.66
N ALA A 40 -7.19 15.94 15.63
CA ALA A 40 -6.71 16.31 16.95
C ALA A 40 -6.15 15.10 17.72
N SER A 41 -6.85 13.96 17.64
CA SER A 41 -6.41 12.70 18.24
C SER A 41 -5.11 12.18 17.63
N LEU A 42 -4.93 12.30 16.31
CA LEU A 42 -3.68 11.94 15.62
C LEU A 42 -2.51 12.81 16.10
N ALA A 43 -2.72 14.12 16.20
CA ALA A 43 -1.70 15.07 16.67
C ALA A 43 -1.29 14.84 18.14
N GLN A 44 -2.23 14.39 18.99
CA GLN A 44 -1.96 14.10 20.40
C GLN A 44 -1.33 12.73 20.64
N SER A 45 -1.54 11.76 19.73
CA SER A 45 -0.98 10.42 19.86
C SER A 45 0.55 10.45 19.90
N LYS A 46 1.16 9.57 20.70
CA LYS A 46 2.61 9.37 20.70
C LYS A 46 3.09 8.31 19.71
N ALA A 47 2.18 7.51 19.15
CA ALA A 47 2.52 6.50 18.16
C ALA A 47 3.22 7.16 16.97
N ARG A 48 4.22 6.47 16.40
CA ARG A 48 4.94 6.91 15.20
C ARG A 48 4.21 6.44 13.93
N PHE A 49 3.67 5.23 13.97
CA PHE A 49 3.04 4.57 12.84
C PHE A 49 1.53 4.52 13.01
N VAL A 50 0.80 4.69 11.90
CA VAL A 50 -0.66 4.58 11.85
C VAL A 50 -1.05 3.54 10.81
N VAL A 51 -1.58 2.42 11.25
CA VAL A 51 -2.05 1.33 10.39
C VAL A 51 -3.49 1.58 9.97
N LEU A 52 -3.73 1.50 8.65
CA LEU A 52 -5.01 1.77 8.01
C LEU A 52 -5.30 0.73 6.92
N GLY A 53 -6.51 0.16 6.94
CA GLY A 53 -6.98 -0.77 5.91
C GLY A 53 -7.81 -0.10 4.83
N ILE A 54 -7.66 -0.53 3.59
CA ILE A 54 -8.53 -0.13 2.46
C ILE A 54 -9.11 -1.38 1.78
N PRO A 55 -10.01 -2.13 2.46
CA PRO A 55 -10.57 -3.36 1.89
C PRO A 55 -11.56 -3.06 0.75
N GLU A 56 -11.03 -2.87 -0.46
CA GLU A 56 -11.79 -2.70 -1.70
C GLU A 56 -11.09 -3.40 -2.87
N ASP A 57 -11.82 -3.68 -3.94
CA ASP A 57 -11.29 -4.31 -5.16
C ASP A 57 -11.90 -3.68 -6.43
N LEU A 58 -12.43 -2.46 -6.31
CA LEU A 58 -13.08 -1.73 -7.40
C LEU A 58 -12.04 -1.24 -8.40
N GLY A 59 -10.85 -0.81 -7.95
CA GLY A 59 -9.77 -0.44 -8.86
C GLY A 59 -9.19 -1.61 -9.64
N VAL A 60 -9.14 -2.80 -9.02
CA VAL A 60 -8.76 -4.05 -9.68
C VAL A 60 -9.75 -4.39 -10.80
N LYS A 61 -11.06 -4.35 -10.50
CA LYS A 61 -12.12 -4.59 -11.49
C LYS A 61 -12.18 -3.53 -12.58
N ALA A 62 -11.88 -2.27 -12.24
CA ALA A 62 -11.76 -1.17 -13.20
C ALA A 62 -10.59 -1.36 -14.19
N ASN A 63 -9.62 -2.22 -13.85
CA ASN A 63 -8.50 -2.64 -14.71
C ASN A 63 -8.78 -3.97 -15.43
N GLY A 64 -10.00 -4.52 -15.31
CA GLY A 64 -10.37 -5.83 -15.86
C GLY A 64 -9.83 -7.03 -15.08
N GLY A 65 -9.25 -6.80 -13.89
CA GLY A 65 -8.77 -7.86 -13.01
C GLY A 65 -9.88 -8.59 -12.26
N GLU A 66 -9.54 -9.75 -11.71
CA GLU A 66 -10.40 -10.50 -10.79
C GLU A 66 -10.41 -9.86 -9.39
N GLY A 67 -11.60 -9.65 -8.81
CA GLY A 67 -11.75 -9.10 -7.46
C GLY A 67 -11.35 -10.05 -6.34
N GLY A 68 -11.04 -9.49 -5.16
CA GLY A 68 -10.66 -10.23 -3.96
C GLY A 68 -9.65 -9.52 -3.05
N ALA A 69 -9.03 -8.43 -3.49
CA ALA A 69 -8.09 -7.63 -2.69
C ALA A 69 -8.74 -7.01 -1.42
N ASP A 70 -10.07 -6.89 -1.41
CA ASP A 70 -10.87 -6.47 -0.26
C ASP A 70 -10.82 -7.47 0.91
N SER A 71 -10.46 -8.73 0.64
CA SER A 71 -10.48 -9.81 1.63
C SER A 71 -9.29 -9.81 2.61
N ALA A 72 -8.19 -9.11 2.32
CA ALA A 72 -6.94 -9.29 3.05
C ALA A 72 -6.84 -8.55 4.40
N TRP A 73 -7.59 -7.46 4.59
CA TRP A 73 -7.46 -6.60 5.78
C TRP A 73 -7.65 -7.35 7.10
N MET A 74 -8.75 -8.09 7.24
CA MET A 74 -9.06 -8.77 8.50
C MET A 74 -8.09 -9.93 8.82
N PRO A 75 -7.72 -10.80 7.86
CA PRO A 75 -6.67 -11.79 8.05
C PRO A 75 -5.31 -11.18 8.41
N PHE A 76 -4.92 -10.06 7.78
CA PHE A 76 -3.75 -9.30 8.17
C PHE A 76 -3.84 -8.84 9.62
N LEU A 77 -4.93 -8.16 9.99
CA LEU A 77 -5.08 -7.58 11.31
C LEU A 77 -5.04 -8.66 12.39
N GLN A 78 -5.73 -9.79 12.17
CA GLN A 78 -5.71 -10.94 13.06
C GLN A 78 -4.29 -11.50 13.25
N ALA A 79 -3.50 -11.59 12.18
CA ALA A 79 -2.11 -12.02 12.29
C ALA A 79 -1.25 -10.99 13.03
N PHE A 80 -1.36 -9.71 12.67
CA PHE A 80 -0.55 -8.61 13.18
C PHE A 80 -0.74 -8.38 14.68
N VAL A 81 -1.99 -8.31 15.17
CA VAL A 81 -2.27 -8.11 16.60
C VAL A 81 -1.78 -9.26 17.48
N ASN A 82 -1.55 -10.44 16.90
CA ASN A 82 -1.12 -11.65 17.58
C ASN A 82 0.40 -11.93 17.47
N ILE A 83 1.17 -11.04 16.84
CA ILE A 83 2.64 -11.02 16.97
C ILE A 83 3.01 -10.70 18.42
N GLN A 84 4.22 -11.08 18.86
CA GLN A 84 4.73 -10.72 20.18
C GLN A 84 5.12 -9.24 20.24
N SER A 85 4.77 -8.57 21.33
CA SER A 85 5.38 -7.30 21.70
C SER A 85 6.64 -7.60 22.52
N ASN A 86 7.81 -7.19 22.03
CA ASN A 86 9.11 -7.44 22.67
C ASN A 86 10.12 -6.34 22.28
N ASP A 87 11.39 -6.52 22.65
CA ASP A 87 12.46 -5.54 22.41
C ASP A 87 12.68 -5.22 20.92
N PHE A 88 12.23 -6.09 20.00
CA PHE A 88 12.34 -5.85 18.56
C PHE A 88 11.14 -5.06 18.00
N LEU A 89 9.96 -5.20 18.60
CA LEU A 89 8.75 -4.50 18.16
C LEU A 89 7.83 -4.25 19.36
N VAL A 90 7.71 -2.98 19.74
CA VAL A 90 6.85 -2.55 20.83
C VAL A 90 5.55 -2.00 20.26
N GLY A 91 4.41 -2.54 20.70
CA GLY A 91 3.11 -2.12 20.16
C GLY A 91 2.74 -0.66 20.47
N GLU A 92 3.38 -0.03 21.46
CA GLU A 92 3.11 1.36 21.83
C GLU A 92 3.50 2.36 20.73
N ASP A 93 4.39 2.01 19.80
CA ASP A 93 4.76 2.90 18.69
C ASP A 93 3.74 2.89 17.54
N VAL A 94 2.72 2.02 17.62
CA VAL A 94 1.78 1.77 16.54
C VAL A 94 0.36 2.07 16.99
N LEU A 95 -0.32 2.91 16.22
CA LEU A 95 -1.75 3.17 16.32
C LEU A 95 -2.47 2.43 15.19
N VAL A 96 -3.53 1.68 15.50
CA VAL A 96 -4.43 1.14 14.47
C VAL A 96 -5.63 2.07 14.36
N LEU A 97 -5.75 2.74 13.22
CA LEU A 97 -6.84 3.69 12.98
C LEU A 97 -8.15 2.94 12.72
N GLY A 98 -8.09 1.91 11.88
CA GLY A 98 -9.25 1.14 11.44
C GLY A 98 -9.18 0.88 9.94
N HIS A 99 -10.33 0.91 9.27
CA HIS A 99 -10.41 0.64 7.84
C HIS A 99 -11.49 1.47 7.16
N PHE A 100 -11.37 1.64 5.84
CA PHE A 100 -12.46 2.12 5.01
C PHE A 100 -13.49 1.02 4.75
N ASP A 101 -14.74 1.42 4.56
CA ASP A 101 -15.85 0.58 4.15
C ASP A 101 -16.51 1.17 2.90
N PHE A 102 -16.15 0.61 1.74
CA PHE A 102 -16.72 0.96 0.44
C PHE A 102 -17.79 -0.04 -0.01
N SER A 103 -18.32 -0.89 0.88
CA SER A 103 -19.32 -1.91 0.52
C SER A 103 -20.57 -1.31 -0.12
N ALA A 104 -21.07 -0.18 0.40
CA ALA A 104 -22.22 0.51 -0.18
C ALA A 104 -21.94 1.05 -1.59
N LEU A 105 -20.72 1.54 -1.84
CA LEU A 105 -20.29 2.00 -3.16
C LEU A 105 -20.18 0.83 -4.13
N ALA A 106 -19.58 -0.28 -3.70
CA ALA A 106 -19.50 -1.50 -4.49
C ALA A 106 -20.89 -2.05 -4.84
N GLN A 107 -21.80 -2.12 -3.85
CA GLN A 107 -23.18 -2.56 -4.04
C GLN A 107 -23.92 -1.66 -5.04
N LEU A 108 -23.75 -0.34 -4.95
CA LEU A 108 -24.36 0.60 -5.89
C LEU A 108 -23.95 0.30 -7.34
N VAL A 109 -22.66 0.04 -7.58
CA VAL A 109 -22.19 -0.32 -8.93
C VAL A 109 -22.81 -1.64 -9.39
N GLU A 110 -22.80 -2.66 -8.54
CA GLU A 110 -23.34 -4.00 -8.88
C GLU A 110 -24.85 -3.99 -9.14
N GLU A 111 -25.61 -3.12 -8.47
CA GLU A 111 -27.07 -3.01 -8.62
C GLU A 111 -27.52 -2.15 -9.80
N ASN A 112 -26.72 -1.15 -10.20
CA ASN A 112 -27.15 -0.17 -11.21
C ASN A 112 -26.47 -0.35 -12.58
N ALA A 113 -25.31 -1.02 -12.66
CA ALA A 113 -24.60 -1.26 -13.91
C ALA A 113 -24.74 -2.73 -14.34
N HIS A 114 -25.51 -2.97 -15.42
CA HIS A 114 -25.86 -4.32 -15.84
C HIS A 114 -25.02 -4.80 -17.03
N GLN A 115 -24.60 -3.89 -17.90
CA GLN A 115 -23.76 -4.21 -19.05
C GLN A 115 -22.27 -4.15 -18.69
N ALA A 116 -21.43 -4.94 -19.36
CA ALA A 116 -20.01 -5.03 -19.02
C ALA A 116 -19.28 -3.68 -19.16
N GLU A 117 -19.55 -2.93 -20.24
CA GLU A 117 -18.95 -1.61 -20.49
C GLU A 117 -19.44 -0.57 -19.48
N GLU A 118 -20.75 -0.52 -19.22
CA GLU A 118 -21.35 0.33 -18.19
C GLU A 118 -20.73 0.06 -16.81
N LYS A 119 -20.51 -1.22 -16.48
CA LYS A 119 -19.93 -1.64 -15.22
C LYS A 119 -18.47 -1.24 -15.07
N LEU A 120 -17.70 -1.37 -16.15
CA LEU A 120 -16.31 -0.93 -16.21
C LEU A 120 -16.20 0.58 -15.93
N GLU A 121 -17.02 1.38 -16.60
CA GLU A 121 -17.06 2.83 -16.40
C GLU A 121 -17.55 3.20 -15.00
N ALA A 122 -18.53 2.48 -14.46
CA ALA A 122 -19.01 2.68 -13.09
C ALA A 122 -17.91 2.35 -12.05
N TYR A 123 -17.12 1.29 -12.25
CA TYR A 123 -15.95 1.00 -11.41
C TYR A 123 -14.92 2.11 -11.51
N ARG A 124 -14.54 2.55 -12.72
CA ARG A 124 -13.60 3.66 -12.93
C ARG A 124 -14.05 4.94 -12.25
N HIS A 125 -15.36 5.24 -12.29
CA HIS A 125 -15.93 6.38 -11.58
C HIS A 125 -15.83 6.22 -10.06
N ALA A 126 -16.18 5.03 -9.54
CA ALA A 126 -16.12 4.72 -8.10
C ALA A 126 -14.70 4.86 -7.52
N VAL A 127 -13.65 4.54 -8.29
CA VAL A 127 -12.26 4.72 -7.85
C VAL A 127 -11.95 6.17 -7.50
N ASN A 128 -12.51 7.17 -8.20
CA ASN A 128 -12.32 8.57 -7.82
C ASN A 128 -12.86 8.89 -6.42
N THR A 129 -13.98 8.27 -6.03
CA THR A 129 -14.55 8.43 -4.68
C THR A 129 -13.67 7.77 -3.61
N ILE A 130 -13.04 6.64 -3.94
CA ILE A 130 -12.03 6.00 -3.07
C ILE A 130 -10.83 6.93 -2.94
N ASP A 131 -10.31 7.46 -4.06
CA ASP A 131 -9.15 8.35 -4.11
C ASP A 131 -9.36 9.55 -3.17
N ASP A 132 -10.50 10.26 -3.27
CA ASP A 132 -10.81 11.42 -2.42
C ASP A 132 -10.83 11.08 -0.91
N ALA A 133 -11.43 9.94 -0.56
CA ALA A 133 -11.55 9.51 0.82
C ALA A 133 -10.21 9.09 1.44
N VAL A 134 -9.41 8.33 0.67
CA VAL A 134 -8.08 7.84 1.10
C VAL A 134 -7.10 9.00 1.20
N GLU A 135 -7.06 9.88 0.20
CA GLU A 135 -6.21 11.07 0.18
C GLU A 135 -6.39 11.89 1.46
N GLN A 136 -7.64 12.15 1.83
CA GLN A 136 -7.95 12.99 2.98
C GLN A 136 -7.40 12.42 4.29
N VAL A 137 -7.53 11.11 4.51
CA VAL A 137 -7.06 10.45 5.74
C VAL A 137 -5.55 10.33 5.75
N VAL A 138 -4.91 9.96 4.64
CA VAL A 138 -3.45 9.91 4.53
C VAL A 138 -2.86 11.29 4.80
N GLN A 139 -3.46 12.35 4.25
CA GLN A 139 -3.04 13.72 4.53
C GLN A 139 -3.10 14.04 6.04
N TRP A 140 -4.20 13.70 6.73
CA TRP A 140 -4.32 13.94 8.18
C TRP A 140 -3.24 13.21 8.99
N ILE A 141 -2.93 11.97 8.63
CA ILE A 141 -1.90 11.17 9.31
C ILE A 141 -0.52 11.83 9.14
N VAL A 142 -0.17 12.17 7.90
CA VAL A 142 1.15 12.72 7.57
C VAL A 142 1.32 14.15 8.07
N GLU A 143 0.27 14.97 8.01
CA GLU A 143 0.25 16.33 8.58
C GLU A 143 0.48 16.32 10.10
N ALA A 144 0.01 15.28 10.81
CA ALA A 144 0.27 15.05 12.22
C ALA A 144 1.69 14.53 12.52
N GLY A 145 2.57 14.44 11.51
CA GLY A 145 3.94 13.95 11.64
C GLY A 145 4.05 12.45 11.88
N LYS A 146 3.04 11.68 11.43
CA LYS A 146 2.97 10.22 11.59
C LYS A 146 3.21 9.52 10.25
N PHE A 147 3.61 8.25 10.31
CA PHE A 147 3.84 7.41 9.13
C PHE A 147 2.63 6.51 8.87
N PRO A 148 1.90 6.69 7.75
CA PRO A 148 0.86 5.77 7.33
C PRO A 148 1.45 4.43 6.91
N ILE A 149 0.84 3.34 7.39
CA ILE A 149 1.05 1.98 6.91
C ILE A 149 -0.30 1.50 6.38
N VAL A 150 -0.42 1.45 5.06
CA VAL A 150 -1.67 1.19 4.35
C VAL A 150 -1.69 -0.25 3.85
N ILE A 151 -2.77 -0.96 4.15
CA ILE A 151 -2.92 -2.38 3.83
C ILE A 151 -4.13 -2.61 2.95
N GLY A 152 -3.85 -3.30 1.84
CA GLY A 152 -4.83 -3.86 0.95
C GLY A 152 -5.56 -2.82 0.12
N GLY A 153 -6.57 -3.33 -0.55
CA GLY A 153 -7.14 -2.65 -1.69
C GLY A 153 -6.41 -3.04 -2.96
N GLY A 154 -6.91 -2.57 -4.10
CA GLY A 154 -6.10 -2.58 -5.32
C GLY A 154 -4.96 -1.56 -5.26
N HIS A 155 -4.01 -1.67 -6.18
CA HIS A 155 -2.89 -0.73 -6.29
C HIS A 155 -3.31 0.67 -6.77
N ASN A 156 -4.58 0.86 -7.13
CA ASN A 156 -5.17 2.18 -7.38
C ASN A 156 -4.95 3.14 -6.20
N ASN A 157 -4.87 2.59 -4.98
CA ASN A 157 -4.68 3.33 -3.75
C ASN A 157 -3.28 3.99 -3.63
N ALA A 158 -2.33 3.67 -4.49
CA ALA A 158 -1.05 4.38 -4.57
C ALA A 158 -1.24 5.88 -4.84
N TYR A 159 -2.08 6.24 -5.81
CA TYR A 159 -2.33 7.64 -6.18
C TYR A 159 -2.81 8.51 -4.99
N PRO A 160 -3.89 8.15 -4.28
CA PRO A 160 -4.33 8.94 -3.13
C PRO A 160 -3.35 8.88 -1.96
N CYS A 161 -2.56 7.80 -1.81
CA CYS A 161 -1.47 7.75 -0.83
C CYS A 161 -0.36 8.76 -1.14
N ILE A 162 0.12 8.81 -2.39
CA ILE A 162 1.12 9.78 -2.87
C ILE A 162 0.61 11.20 -2.64
N LYS A 163 -0.60 11.49 -3.14
CA LYS A 163 -1.21 12.82 -3.08
C LYS A 163 -1.45 13.27 -1.64
N GLY A 164 -2.03 12.40 -0.81
CA GLY A 164 -2.29 12.68 0.59
C GLY A 164 -1.00 12.95 1.37
N ALA A 165 0.02 12.11 1.17
CA ALA A 165 1.31 12.26 1.85
C ALA A 165 2.02 13.55 1.44
N ALA A 166 2.05 13.86 0.14
CA ALA A 166 2.65 15.08 -0.37
C ALA A 166 1.96 16.34 0.18
N LYS A 167 0.62 16.37 0.19
CA LYS A 167 -0.15 17.45 0.81
C LYS A 167 0.09 17.57 2.31
N GLY A 168 0.15 16.45 3.03
CA GLY A 168 0.40 16.41 4.46
C GLY A 168 1.79 16.95 4.82
N LEU A 169 2.83 16.51 4.11
CA LEU A 169 4.20 16.98 4.28
C LEU A 169 4.34 18.48 3.99
N TYR A 170 3.68 18.95 2.94
CA TYR A 170 3.66 20.38 2.59
C TYR A 170 3.01 21.22 3.69
N LYS A 171 1.82 20.81 4.17
CA LYS A 171 1.14 21.50 5.30
C LYS A 171 1.95 21.48 6.59
N ALA A 172 2.67 20.40 6.84
CA ALA A 172 3.60 20.30 7.97
C ALA A 172 4.91 21.07 7.78
N GLY A 173 5.10 21.76 6.66
CA GLY A 173 6.30 22.54 6.34
C GLY A 173 7.56 21.68 6.14
N LYS A 174 7.40 20.40 5.78
CA LYS A 174 8.52 19.45 5.60
C LYS A 174 9.11 19.47 4.20
N ILE A 175 8.33 19.91 3.21
CA ILE A 175 8.72 20.06 1.82
C ILE A 175 8.18 21.39 1.26
N PRO A 176 8.89 22.03 0.30
CA PRO A 176 8.50 23.32 -0.24
C PRO A 176 7.35 23.25 -1.26
N PHE A 177 7.10 22.07 -1.83
CA PHE A 177 6.02 21.81 -2.78
C PHE A 177 5.35 20.50 -2.40
N ALA A 178 4.04 20.37 -2.60
CA ALA A 178 3.31 19.14 -2.34
C ALA A 178 3.62 18.08 -3.42
N LYS A 179 4.86 17.60 -3.45
CA LYS A 179 5.36 16.60 -4.41
C LYS A 179 6.42 15.71 -3.74
N ILE A 180 6.33 14.40 -3.96
CA ILE A 180 7.23 13.38 -3.39
C ILE A 180 7.66 12.36 -4.45
N ASN A 181 8.57 11.46 -4.10
CA ASN A 181 8.95 10.32 -4.94
C ASN A 181 8.19 9.05 -4.56
N ALA A 182 8.28 8.01 -5.38
CA ALA A 182 7.81 6.67 -5.05
C ALA A 182 8.74 5.58 -5.59
N ILE A 183 8.86 4.47 -4.84
CA ILE A 183 9.44 3.22 -5.31
C ILE A 183 8.42 2.10 -5.17
N ASN A 184 8.36 1.23 -6.16
CA ASN A 184 7.42 0.13 -6.22
C ASN A 184 8.17 -1.18 -6.53
N LEU A 185 7.94 -2.20 -5.72
CA LEU A 185 8.37 -3.58 -6.02
C LEU A 185 7.16 -4.37 -6.51
N ASP A 186 7.15 -4.69 -7.80
CA ASP A 186 5.94 -5.09 -8.52
C ASP A 186 6.31 -5.80 -9.83
N ALA A 187 5.50 -6.77 -10.25
CA ALA A 187 5.62 -7.40 -11.57
C ALA A 187 5.14 -6.48 -12.70
N HIS A 188 4.35 -5.46 -12.37
CA HIS A 188 3.78 -4.47 -13.27
C HIS A 188 4.41 -3.09 -13.05
N THR A 189 4.32 -2.23 -14.07
CA THR A 189 4.79 -0.84 -13.95
C THR A 189 3.79 0.07 -13.24
N ASP A 190 2.50 -0.29 -13.29
CA ASP A 190 1.36 0.53 -12.88
C ASP A 190 1.33 1.98 -13.40
N TYR A 191 1.94 2.13 -14.57
CA TYR A 191 2.11 3.36 -15.33
C TYR A 191 1.31 3.31 -16.64
N ARG A 192 0.12 2.68 -16.63
CA ARG A 192 -0.75 2.59 -17.83
C ARG A 192 -1.36 3.97 -18.17
N PRO A 193 -1.86 4.16 -19.40
CA PRO A 193 -2.52 5.40 -19.80
C PRO A 193 -3.73 5.81 -18.93
N MET A 194 -4.06 7.10 -18.95
CA MET A 194 -5.22 7.67 -18.24
C MET A 194 -6.54 7.40 -18.99
N GLU A 195 -6.95 6.14 -19.05
CA GLU A 195 -8.20 5.70 -19.68
C GLU A 195 -9.40 5.62 -18.71
N GLY A 196 -9.28 6.27 -17.56
CA GLY A 196 -10.16 6.11 -16.40
C GLY A 196 -9.41 5.47 -15.24
N ARG A 197 -9.73 5.86 -14.01
CA ARG A 197 -8.98 5.43 -12.81
C ARG A 197 -9.15 3.94 -12.56
N HIS A 198 -8.04 3.23 -12.37
CA HIS A 198 -8.00 1.81 -12.03
C HIS A 198 -6.67 1.43 -11.35
N SER A 199 -6.44 0.15 -11.03
CA SER A 199 -5.23 -0.28 -10.31
C SER A 199 -3.95 0.03 -11.07
N GLY A 200 -3.86 -0.35 -12.35
CA GLY A 200 -2.63 -0.22 -13.13
C GLY A 200 -2.24 1.18 -13.66
N ASN A 201 -2.82 2.28 -13.16
CA ASN A 201 -2.45 3.64 -13.64
C ASN A 201 -2.27 4.69 -12.53
N ALA A 202 -2.10 4.26 -11.27
CA ALA A 202 -1.98 5.18 -10.15
C ALA A 202 -0.80 6.17 -10.29
N PHE A 203 0.36 5.69 -10.75
CA PHE A 203 1.56 6.51 -10.89
C PHE A 203 1.45 7.53 -12.02
N THR A 204 0.81 7.17 -13.14
CA THR A 204 0.52 8.10 -14.26
C THR A 204 -0.35 9.26 -13.78
N TYR A 205 -1.39 8.97 -12.98
CA TYR A 205 -2.26 10.00 -12.42
C TYR A 205 -1.54 10.87 -11.38
N ALA A 206 -0.71 10.26 -10.52
CA ALA A 206 0.07 10.99 -9.52
C ALA A 206 1.07 11.98 -10.16
N GLU A 207 1.71 11.58 -11.25
CA GLU A 207 2.60 12.45 -12.02
C GLU A 207 1.83 13.55 -12.76
N ALA A 208 0.76 13.18 -13.47
CA ALA A 208 -0.05 14.13 -14.24
C ALA A 208 -0.70 15.22 -13.35
N ASP A 209 -1.11 14.86 -12.13
CA ASP A 209 -1.65 15.80 -11.13
C ASP A 209 -0.54 16.54 -10.34
N GLY A 210 0.74 16.23 -10.61
CA GLY A 210 1.89 16.96 -10.08
C GLY A 210 2.28 16.64 -8.65
N TYR A 211 1.85 15.50 -8.10
CA TYR A 211 2.20 15.04 -6.75
C TYR A 211 3.37 14.03 -6.71
N LEU A 212 3.70 13.43 -7.86
CA LEU A 212 4.86 12.55 -8.04
C LEU A 212 6.00 13.30 -8.75
N GLU A 213 7.21 13.24 -8.19
CA GLU A 213 8.43 13.84 -8.74
C GLU A 213 9.29 12.81 -9.46
N LYS A 214 9.70 11.74 -8.78
CA LYS A 214 10.41 10.61 -9.36
C LYS A 214 9.73 9.29 -9.03
N TYR A 215 9.76 8.36 -9.96
CA TYR A 215 9.22 7.01 -9.79
C TYR A 215 10.24 5.96 -10.22
N CYS A 216 10.44 4.92 -9.41
CA CYS A 216 11.21 3.76 -9.83
C CYS A 216 10.48 2.45 -9.53
N ALA A 217 10.20 1.66 -10.57
CA ALA A 217 9.67 0.31 -10.43
C ALA A 217 10.80 -0.73 -10.42
N ILE A 218 10.66 -1.80 -9.64
CA ILE A 218 11.67 -2.85 -9.49
C ILE A 218 10.97 -4.19 -9.66
N GLY A 219 11.60 -5.12 -10.40
CA GLY A 219 11.07 -6.46 -10.58
C GLY A 219 9.96 -6.54 -11.62
N VAL A 220 9.81 -5.52 -12.47
CA VAL A 220 8.80 -5.51 -13.53
C VAL A 220 9.07 -6.64 -14.51
N HIS A 221 8.05 -7.43 -14.84
CA HIS A 221 8.18 -8.49 -15.83
C HIS A 221 8.03 -7.92 -17.24
N GLU A 222 9.01 -8.17 -18.10
CA GLU A 222 8.99 -7.70 -19.49
C GLU A 222 7.72 -8.13 -20.25
N ASN A 223 7.15 -9.29 -19.91
CA ASN A 223 5.93 -9.83 -20.52
C ASN A 223 4.68 -8.96 -20.30
N TYR A 224 4.66 -8.11 -19.27
CA TYR A 224 3.49 -7.32 -18.90
C TYR A 224 3.59 -5.85 -19.29
N ILE A 225 4.70 -5.43 -19.91
CA ILE A 225 4.94 -4.03 -20.28
C ILE A 225 4.41 -3.77 -21.70
N PRO A 226 3.36 -2.93 -21.88
CA PRO A 226 2.99 -2.49 -23.22
C PRO A 226 4.09 -1.60 -23.82
N GLN A 227 4.35 -1.72 -25.12
CA GLN A 227 5.37 -0.92 -25.81
C GLN A 227 5.19 0.60 -25.61
N SER A 228 3.95 1.08 -25.54
CA SER A 228 3.67 2.50 -25.30
C SER A 228 4.14 2.95 -23.91
N VAL A 229 3.91 2.13 -22.88
CA VAL A 229 4.33 2.40 -21.50
C VAL A 229 5.86 2.35 -21.40
N TRP A 230 6.48 1.34 -22.02
CA TRP A 230 7.95 1.27 -22.09
C TRP A 230 8.55 2.55 -22.70
N MET A 231 8.01 3.00 -23.84
CA MET A 231 8.46 4.23 -24.49
C MET A 231 8.26 5.48 -23.64
N GLU A 232 7.18 5.55 -22.87
CA GLU A 232 6.95 6.69 -21.96
C GLU A 232 7.96 6.71 -20.82
N MET A 233 8.18 5.57 -20.16
CA MET A 233 9.12 5.44 -19.04
C MET A 233 10.56 5.74 -19.47
N VAL A 234 11.06 5.14 -20.56
CA VAL A 234 12.47 5.33 -20.97
C VAL A 234 12.76 6.72 -21.54
N ASN A 235 11.75 7.48 -21.96
CA ASN A 235 11.90 8.86 -22.42
C ASN A 235 11.66 9.89 -21.32
N ASN A 236 11.22 9.46 -20.13
CA ASN A 236 10.98 10.33 -18.98
C ASN A 236 12.19 10.28 -18.04
N PRO A 237 12.98 11.37 -17.91
CA PRO A 237 14.17 11.36 -17.05
C PRO A 237 13.86 11.26 -15.55
N PHE A 238 12.59 11.36 -15.15
CA PHE A 238 12.13 11.24 -13.77
C PHE A 238 11.51 9.88 -13.44
N VAL A 239 11.43 8.97 -14.43
CA VAL A 239 10.92 7.62 -14.24
C VAL A 239 11.99 6.62 -14.63
N ASP A 240 12.14 5.57 -13.83
CA ASP A 240 13.06 4.47 -14.12
C ASP A 240 12.40 3.13 -13.79
N CYS A 241 12.92 2.04 -14.36
CA CYS A 241 12.53 0.70 -13.94
C CYS A 241 13.66 -0.31 -14.11
N VAL A 242 13.64 -1.33 -13.25
CA VAL A 242 14.54 -2.48 -13.35
C VAL A 242 13.70 -3.73 -13.52
N THR A 243 13.91 -4.47 -14.62
CA THR A 243 13.11 -5.65 -14.94
C THR A 243 13.53 -6.86 -14.09
N TYR A 244 12.59 -7.78 -13.88
CA TYR A 244 12.86 -9.07 -13.24
C TYR A 244 13.91 -9.86 -14.01
N GLU A 245 13.80 -9.86 -15.34
CA GLU A 245 14.72 -10.54 -16.25
C GLU A 245 16.15 -10.00 -16.11
N ASP A 246 16.32 -8.67 -16.01
CA ASP A 246 17.63 -8.05 -15.78
C ASP A 246 18.26 -8.46 -14.45
N ILE A 247 17.44 -8.67 -13.42
CA ILE A 247 17.91 -9.06 -12.09
C ILE A 247 18.24 -10.56 -12.02
N PHE A 248 17.32 -11.41 -12.48
CA PHE A 248 17.32 -12.84 -12.16
C PHE A 248 17.66 -13.77 -13.32
N LEU A 249 17.46 -13.34 -14.58
CA LEU A 249 17.77 -14.18 -15.75
C LEU A 249 19.08 -13.76 -16.43
N HIS A 250 19.29 -12.45 -16.55
CA HIS A 250 20.46 -11.88 -17.21
C HIS A 250 21.55 -11.45 -16.21
N GLU A 251 21.21 -11.40 -14.92
CA GLU A 251 22.13 -11.07 -13.82
C GLU A 251 22.92 -9.77 -14.07
N LYS A 252 22.30 -8.78 -14.75
CA LYS A 252 22.93 -7.48 -15.00
C LYS A 252 23.17 -6.72 -13.69
N ARG A 253 22.35 -6.98 -12.68
CA ARG A 253 22.44 -6.47 -11.29
C ARG A 253 21.92 -7.54 -10.35
N SER A 254 22.47 -7.64 -9.15
CA SER A 254 21.84 -8.41 -8.08
C SER A 254 20.57 -7.71 -7.59
N PHE A 255 19.66 -8.45 -6.94
CA PHE A 255 18.44 -7.86 -6.38
C PHE A 255 18.72 -6.67 -5.45
N LEU A 256 19.71 -6.80 -4.54
CA LEU A 256 20.09 -5.70 -3.65
C LEU A 256 20.67 -4.50 -4.41
N GLN A 257 21.40 -4.72 -5.51
CA GLN A 257 21.88 -3.61 -6.37
C GLN A 257 20.72 -2.90 -7.08
N ALA A 258 19.67 -3.63 -7.48
CA ALA A 258 18.47 -3.03 -8.04
C ALA A 258 17.73 -2.17 -7.01
N VAL A 259 17.59 -2.67 -5.78
CA VAL A 259 16.97 -1.90 -4.67
C VAL A 259 17.81 -0.67 -4.31
N ALA A 260 19.14 -0.79 -4.23
CA ALA A 260 20.05 0.33 -3.97
C ALA A 260 20.01 1.39 -5.08
N HIS A 261 19.88 0.96 -6.34
CA HIS A 261 19.69 1.88 -7.46
C HIS A 261 18.39 2.67 -7.33
N ALA A 262 17.27 1.97 -7.08
CA ALA A 262 15.97 2.60 -6.96
C ALA A 262 15.89 3.59 -5.80
N THR A 263 16.36 3.20 -4.61
CA THR A 263 16.42 4.05 -3.42
C THR A 263 17.34 5.26 -3.62
N GLY A 264 18.49 5.08 -4.28
CA GLY A 264 19.37 6.18 -4.69
C GLY A 264 18.73 7.15 -5.68
N PHE A 265 17.98 6.64 -6.67
CA PHE A 265 17.28 7.44 -7.66
C PHE A 265 16.24 8.39 -7.03
N VAL A 266 15.52 7.90 -6.01
CA VAL A 266 14.48 8.65 -5.29
C VAL A 266 14.97 9.37 -4.03
N GLY A 267 16.25 9.28 -3.68
CA GLY A 267 16.74 9.63 -2.33
C GLY A 267 16.72 11.12 -1.95
N GLU A 268 16.49 12.03 -2.91
CA GLU A 268 16.58 13.48 -2.67
C GLU A 268 15.32 14.09 -2.03
N ASN A 269 14.21 13.35 -1.97
CA ASN A 269 12.94 13.80 -1.41
C ASN A 269 12.30 12.69 -0.56
N TYR A 270 11.18 13.00 0.11
CA TYR A 270 10.35 11.99 0.73
C TYR A 270 9.87 10.97 -0.32
N CYS A 271 9.72 9.71 0.09
CA CYS A 271 9.43 8.61 -0.82
C CYS A 271 8.29 7.74 -0.30
N GLY A 272 7.27 7.49 -1.12
CA GLY A 272 6.36 6.36 -0.93
C GLY A 272 7.10 5.04 -1.15
N ILE A 273 6.98 4.11 -0.20
CA ILE A 273 7.48 2.74 -0.40
C ILE A 273 6.27 1.86 -0.65
N GLU A 274 6.27 1.20 -1.80
CA GLU A 274 5.16 0.35 -2.22
C GLU A 274 5.67 -1.05 -2.56
N LEU A 275 4.84 -2.05 -2.25
CA LEU A 275 5.03 -3.43 -2.63
C LEU A 275 3.69 -3.99 -3.08
N ASP A 276 3.64 -4.40 -4.33
CA ASP A 276 2.53 -5.18 -4.87
C ASP A 276 2.74 -6.65 -4.51
N LEU A 277 1.72 -7.26 -3.91
CA LEU A 277 1.82 -8.67 -3.52
C LEU A 277 1.75 -9.61 -4.73
N ASP A 278 1.29 -9.16 -5.89
CA ASP A 278 1.29 -9.96 -7.12
C ASP A 278 2.70 -10.22 -7.68
N GLY A 279 3.69 -9.40 -7.30
CA GLY A 279 5.10 -9.61 -7.62
C GLY A 279 5.77 -10.70 -6.80
N ILE A 280 5.13 -11.15 -5.69
CA ILE A 280 5.62 -12.25 -4.85
C ILE A 280 5.10 -13.58 -5.39
N GLU A 281 6.02 -14.48 -5.75
CA GLU A 281 5.67 -15.80 -6.29
C GLU A 281 4.63 -16.52 -5.42
N HIS A 282 3.58 -17.05 -6.06
CA HIS A 282 2.50 -17.82 -5.44
C HIS A 282 1.69 -17.09 -4.35
N THR A 283 1.81 -15.77 -4.24
CA THR A 283 0.95 -15.00 -3.34
C THR A 283 -0.39 -14.74 -4.03
N LEU A 284 -1.49 -15.08 -3.35
CA LEU A 284 -2.82 -14.95 -3.92
C LEU A 284 -3.15 -13.47 -4.18
N SER A 285 -3.39 -13.13 -5.44
CA SER A 285 -3.74 -11.80 -5.94
C SER A 285 -4.55 -11.92 -7.24
N SER A 286 -5.01 -10.79 -7.79
CA SER A 286 -5.71 -10.76 -9.08
C SER A 286 -4.86 -11.27 -10.25
N ALA A 287 -3.57 -10.95 -10.23
CA ALA A 287 -2.58 -11.29 -11.24
C ALA A 287 -1.47 -12.20 -10.66
N GLU A 288 -1.87 -13.23 -9.91
CA GLU A 288 -0.93 -14.14 -9.25
C GLU A 288 0.08 -14.74 -10.24
N THR A 289 1.38 -14.61 -9.90
CA THR A 289 2.47 -15.12 -10.72
C THR A 289 3.08 -16.40 -10.14
N PRO A 290 3.42 -17.40 -10.98
CA PRO A 290 4.19 -18.58 -10.55
C PRO A 290 5.70 -18.30 -10.47
N VAL A 291 6.16 -17.17 -11.00
CA VAL A 291 7.57 -16.77 -11.04
C VAL A 291 7.64 -15.30 -10.64
N GLY A 292 8.39 -14.97 -9.60
CA GLY A 292 8.44 -13.61 -9.08
C GLY A 292 9.53 -13.51 -8.04
N ILE A 293 9.48 -12.45 -7.22
CA ILE A 293 10.37 -12.39 -6.06
C ILE A 293 9.86 -13.33 -4.96
N THR A 294 10.79 -13.87 -4.19
CA THR A 294 10.47 -14.72 -3.04
C THR A 294 9.95 -13.85 -1.87
N PRO A 295 9.19 -14.43 -0.92
CA PRO A 295 8.84 -13.75 0.32
C PRO A 295 10.06 -13.25 1.11
N LEU A 296 11.22 -13.89 0.99
CA LEU A 296 12.45 -13.40 1.62
C LEU A 296 12.93 -12.10 0.98
N GLN A 297 12.90 -12.01 -0.35
CA GLN A 297 13.28 -10.80 -1.08
C GLN A 297 12.33 -9.64 -0.82
N ALA A 298 11.02 -9.89 -0.71
CA ALA A 298 10.05 -8.87 -0.28
C ALA A 298 10.43 -8.26 1.08
N ARG A 299 10.80 -9.11 2.05
CA ARG A 299 11.25 -8.68 3.38
C ARG A 299 12.58 -7.92 3.32
N GLN A 300 13.53 -8.35 2.49
CA GLN A 300 14.80 -7.65 2.27
C GLN A 300 14.59 -6.27 1.64
N TYR A 301 13.70 -6.16 0.65
CA TYR A 301 13.34 -4.90 0.03
C TYR A 301 12.78 -3.92 1.06
N LEU A 302 11.76 -4.32 1.82
CA LEU A 302 11.16 -3.42 2.82
C LEU A 302 12.16 -2.99 3.89
N ASN A 303 13.04 -3.89 4.32
CA ASN A 303 14.07 -3.56 5.30
C ASN A 303 15.09 -2.55 4.73
N PHE A 304 15.57 -2.78 3.51
CA PHE A 304 16.55 -1.92 2.85
C PHE A 304 15.95 -0.56 2.47
N ALA A 305 14.80 -0.56 1.79
CA ALA A 305 14.12 0.65 1.34
C ALA A 305 13.73 1.56 2.50
N ALA A 306 13.24 1.00 3.62
CA ALA A 306 12.92 1.79 4.80
C ALA A 306 14.15 2.45 5.44
N ALA A 307 15.32 1.82 5.34
CA ALA A 307 16.56 2.33 5.92
C ALA A 307 17.30 3.32 5.00
N ASP A 308 17.23 3.12 3.68
CA ASP A 308 18.04 3.86 2.70
C ASP A 308 17.28 5.00 2.00
N SER A 309 15.97 5.10 2.21
CA SER A 309 15.14 6.19 1.68
C SER A 309 14.67 7.14 2.78
N ARG A 310 13.81 8.11 2.41
CA ARG A 310 13.12 9.00 3.35
C ARG A 310 11.61 8.71 3.33
N PRO A 311 11.10 7.70 4.04
CA PRO A 311 9.74 7.22 3.83
C PRO A 311 8.67 8.26 4.13
N ALA A 312 7.65 8.35 3.28
CA ALA A 312 6.46 9.16 3.47
C ALA A 312 5.29 8.30 3.97
N TYR A 313 5.19 7.07 3.46
CA TYR A 313 4.22 6.04 3.82
C TYR A 313 4.71 4.67 3.33
N LEU A 314 4.03 3.61 3.78
CA LEU A 314 4.11 2.26 3.21
C LEU A 314 2.73 1.87 2.65
N LEU A 315 2.69 1.33 1.43
CA LEU A 315 1.52 0.66 0.86
C LEU A 315 1.85 -0.79 0.53
N LEU A 316 1.01 -1.72 0.99
CA LEU A 316 1.02 -3.13 0.57
C LEU A 316 -0.30 -3.43 -0.14
N ALA A 317 -0.27 -3.63 -1.48
CA ALA A 317 -1.46 -3.70 -2.34
C ALA A 317 -1.73 -5.11 -2.90
N GLU A 318 -2.92 -5.29 -3.50
CA GLU A 318 -3.38 -6.45 -4.32
C GLU A 318 -3.46 -7.82 -3.64
N GLY A 319 -2.87 -7.98 -2.46
CA GLY A 319 -2.95 -9.21 -1.69
C GLY A 319 -4.39 -9.61 -1.40
N ALA A 320 -4.72 -10.86 -1.68
CA ALA A 320 -6.04 -11.45 -1.42
C ALA A 320 -5.91 -12.68 -0.53
N THR A 321 -6.96 -12.99 0.22
CA THR A 321 -7.14 -14.27 0.90
C THR A 321 -8.28 -15.10 0.31
N GLN A 322 -9.13 -14.46 -0.49
CA GLN A 322 -10.20 -15.07 -1.25
C GLN A 322 -10.43 -14.28 -2.54
N LEU A 323 -10.43 -14.96 -3.67
CA LEU A 323 -10.82 -14.40 -4.97
C LEU A 323 -12.28 -14.76 -5.30
N ARG A 324 -12.89 -14.03 -6.25
CA ARG A 324 -14.26 -14.29 -6.71
C ARG A 324 -14.45 -15.68 -7.32
N SER A 325 -13.42 -16.27 -7.90
CA SER A 325 -13.36 -17.66 -8.41
C SER A 325 -13.46 -18.73 -7.33
N GLY A 326 -13.30 -18.34 -6.05
CA GLY A 326 -13.30 -19.25 -4.91
C GLY A 326 -11.91 -19.75 -4.52
N LYS A 327 -10.85 -19.37 -5.25
CA LYS A 327 -9.46 -19.60 -4.81
C LYS A 327 -9.23 -18.86 -3.48
N SER A 328 -8.55 -19.50 -2.54
CA SER A 328 -8.27 -18.93 -1.24
C SER A 328 -6.88 -19.30 -0.74
N ASP A 329 -6.27 -18.37 -0.01
CA ASP A 329 -5.03 -18.59 0.71
C ASP A 329 -5.12 -17.86 2.06
N THR A 330 -5.04 -18.64 3.13
CA THR A 330 -5.07 -18.09 4.49
C THR A 330 -3.74 -17.50 4.94
N GLN A 331 -2.67 -17.69 4.17
CA GLN A 331 -1.31 -17.25 4.52
C GLN A 331 -1.01 -15.80 4.13
N THR A 332 -1.72 -15.20 3.17
CA THR A 332 -1.51 -13.81 2.73
C THR A 332 -1.57 -12.81 3.90
N GLY A 333 -2.54 -12.97 4.81
CA GLY A 333 -2.63 -12.12 6.00
C GLY A 333 -1.41 -12.21 6.92
N LYS A 334 -0.81 -13.40 7.04
CA LYS A 334 0.41 -13.61 7.83
C LYS A 334 1.65 -13.05 7.13
N LEU A 335 1.72 -13.16 5.80
CA LEU A 335 2.77 -12.54 4.99
C LEU A 335 2.76 -11.02 5.16
N LEU A 336 1.60 -10.38 4.99
CA LEU A 336 1.41 -8.94 5.23
C LEU A 336 1.88 -8.54 6.64
N ALA A 337 1.56 -9.35 7.66
CA ALA A 337 1.99 -9.08 9.03
C ALA A 337 3.51 -9.15 9.22
N TYR A 338 4.22 -10.06 8.52
CA TYR A 338 5.68 -10.05 8.48
C TYR A 338 6.23 -8.78 7.84
N LEU A 339 5.73 -8.44 6.65
CA LEU A 339 6.16 -7.27 5.86
C LEU A 339 6.02 -5.97 6.66
N VAL A 340 4.85 -5.74 7.27
CA VAL A 340 4.63 -4.58 8.15
C VAL A 340 5.59 -4.59 9.34
N SER A 341 5.80 -5.75 9.98
CA SER A 341 6.70 -5.83 11.13
C SER A 341 8.15 -5.53 10.76
N ASP A 342 8.60 -5.95 9.57
CA ASP A 342 9.98 -5.73 9.11
C ASP A 342 10.21 -4.26 8.76
N PHE A 343 9.22 -3.61 8.14
CA PHE A 343 9.25 -2.18 7.86
C PHE A 343 9.34 -1.35 9.15
N ILE A 344 8.46 -1.62 10.14
CA ILE A 344 8.47 -0.90 11.42
C ILE A 344 9.82 -1.07 12.14
N LYS A 345 10.37 -2.29 12.15
CA LYS A 345 11.67 -2.56 12.77
C LYS A 345 12.79 -1.78 12.09
N ALA A 346 12.82 -1.75 10.76
CA ALA A 346 13.82 -0.99 10.01
C ALA A 346 13.75 0.52 10.30
N MET A 347 12.54 1.08 10.35
CA MET A 347 12.29 2.48 10.71
C MET A 347 12.61 2.83 12.18
N GLY A 348 12.69 1.82 13.06
CA GLY A 348 13.01 1.98 14.48
C GLY A 348 14.50 1.96 14.79
N MET A 349 15.35 1.53 13.84
CA MET A 349 16.80 1.46 14.02
C MET A 349 17.51 2.82 13.86
N TYR A 350 16.79 3.86 13.43
CA TYR A 350 17.28 5.22 13.15
C TYR A 350 16.34 6.28 13.75
#